data_AF-A0A6P6VA20-F1
#
_entry.id   AF-A0A6P6VA20-F1
#
_cell.length_a   1.000
_cell.length_b   1.000
_cell.length_c   1.000
_cell.angle_alpha   90.00
_cell.angle_beta   90.00
_cell.angle_gamma   90.00
#
_symmetry.space_group_name_H-M   'P 1'
#
loop_
_entity.id
_entity.type
_entity.pdbx_description
1 polymer ?
#
loop_
_entity_poly.entity_id
_entity_poly.type
_entity_poly.pdbx_seq_one_letter_code
_entity_poly.pdbx_strand_id
1 'polypeptide(L)'
;MHPELYAAAQSGDWGLLGKFSDELHDQRTPKRNTVLHVLAQSCDSADAVRHILARNCCLLMAKNARGETALHLAARNGNSSIVGELIDQSKQNKGCWSCACFVDRRKMMLRMANVDGNAALHEAVKNNFYEVANLLVQEDPEFRYRLNYASETPLYVAVEMGHRHIADLILKTCKSPSYLGPGHKTALHAAAIWDLPESMELILEKRPDLIQRADKFGWTALHYAAKFNHQEIARLLLSADRSTAYVAAKNDDSKTALHIAVIHGRVALVQEILSHCPDCWEECTYGRRNILHLAVKYEKREVLEFALEKYPWASELINQKDRKGNTPLHLYAATKTLEGKSLLNHPRVDVNSIDRLNSTPLDRILQADELSERQSLIRDELQQVGGTPGYRNVATLKKNLQSSKTHEPKKLQRLAGNYLIVATLIATVTFAAGFTVPGGYYSSGGLNQGLAVLGKKAAFITFVISDSLAIMFSIGAVVRQLKILQTKNDRYKWSELQDIQTNIFVAVISMMIAFITGLYSVLQVLPLKIVLCVLAAFFCIQTSVVFLSLRPNKMSRTYMSIFRNTTDAYCSFSIGALGIRYENFTDRISCATCAGKFSLRSAGQ
;
A
#
# COMPACT_ATOMS: atom_id res chain seq x y z
N MET A 1 1.46 -21.83 -43.19
CA MET A 1 0.21 -22.57 -43.38
C MET A 1 -0.55 -21.91 -44.51
N HIS A 2 -1.02 -22.70 -45.48
CA HIS A 2 -1.77 -22.24 -46.64
C HIS A 2 -3.07 -21.55 -46.19
N PRO A 3 -3.47 -20.40 -46.78
CA PRO A 3 -4.67 -19.67 -46.34
C PRO A 3 -5.94 -20.50 -46.39
N GLU A 4 -6.14 -21.32 -47.43
CA GLU A 4 -7.31 -22.20 -47.53
C GLU A 4 -7.31 -23.31 -46.47
N LEU A 5 -6.15 -23.89 -46.16
CA LEU A 5 -6.03 -24.89 -45.09
C LEU A 5 -6.36 -24.25 -43.72
N TYR A 6 -5.89 -23.02 -43.50
CA TYR A 6 -6.19 -22.28 -42.28
C TYR A 6 -7.69 -21.99 -42.17
N ALA A 7 -8.33 -21.49 -43.23
CA ALA A 7 -9.77 -21.22 -43.26
C ALA A 7 -10.62 -22.49 -43.08
N ALA A 8 -10.22 -23.59 -43.75
CA ALA A 8 -10.88 -24.89 -43.60
C ALA A 8 -10.75 -25.46 -42.18
N ALA A 9 -9.59 -25.26 -41.54
CA ALA A 9 -9.41 -25.63 -40.13
C ALA A 9 -10.25 -24.77 -39.20
N GLN A 10 -10.48 -23.49 -39.52
CA GLN A 10 -11.35 -22.63 -38.72
C GLN A 10 -12.82 -23.02 -38.83
N SER A 11 -13.29 -23.42 -40.02
CA SER A 11 -14.68 -23.83 -40.24
C SER A 11 -14.95 -25.31 -39.91
N GLY A 12 -13.91 -26.13 -39.75
CA GLY A 12 -14.04 -27.57 -39.54
C GLY A 12 -14.51 -28.33 -40.79
N ASP A 13 -14.39 -27.73 -41.98
CA ASP A 13 -14.81 -28.34 -43.25
C ASP A 13 -13.79 -29.37 -43.72
N TRP A 14 -14.08 -30.64 -43.46
CA TRP A 14 -13.22 -31.75 -43.87
C TRP A 14 -13.06 -31.86 -45.40
N GLY A 15 -14.06 -31.48 -46.19
CA GLY A 15 -13.98 -31.57 -47.66
C GLY A 15 -12.83 -30.73 -48.21
N LEU A 16 -12.60 -29.56 -47.61
CA LEU A 16 -11.48 -28.68 -47.94
C LEU A 16 -10.16 -29.12 -47.26
N LEU A 17 -10.21 -29.60 -46.01
CA LEU A 17 -9.03 -30.13 -45.32
C LEU A 17 -8.41 -31.34 -46.04
N GLY A 18 -9.26 -32.21 -46.63
CA GLY A 18 -8.84 -33.40 -47.34
C GLY A 18 -7.93 -33.12 -48.55
N LYS A 19 -8.07 -31.94 -49.18
CA LYS A 19 -7.20 -31.50 -50.29
C LYS A 19 -5.73 -31.38 -49.88
N PHE A 20 -5.46 -31.12 -48.60
CA PHE A 20 -4.12 -30.93 -48.05
C PHE A 20 -3.65 -32.14 -47.23
N SER A 21 -4.30 -33.30 -47.37
CA SER A 21 -4.14 -34.45 -46.47
C SER A 21 -2.69 -34.95 -46.30
N ASP A 22 -1.86 -34.84 -47.35
CA ASP A 22 -0.46 -35.27 -47.33
C ASP A 22 0.51 -34.23 -46.71
N GLU A 23 0.10 -32.96 -46.60
CA GLU A 23 0.95 -31.86 -46.14
C GLU A 23 0.60 -31.35 -44.73
N LEU A 24 -0.41 -31.95 -44.06
CA LEU A 24 -0.92 -31.46 -42.77
C LEU A 24 0.14 -31.39 -41.67
N HIS A 25 1.19 -32.24 -41.73
CA HIS A 25 2.27 -32.24 -40.74
C HIS A 25 3.24 -31.07 -40.89
N ASP A 26 3.54 -30.70 -42.13
CA ASP A 26 4.56 -29.70 -42.46
C ASP A 26 4.02 -28.27 -42.35
N GLN A 27 2.72 -28.11 -42.55
CA GLN A 27 2.08 -26.81 -42.52
C GLN A 27 1.82 -26.29 -41.10
N ARG A 28 2.55 -25.24 -40.72
CA ARG A 28 2.40 -24.55 -39.43
C ARG A 28 2.12 -23.06 -39.59
N THR A 29 1.47 -22.46 -38.60
CA THR A 29 1.37 -20.99 -38.48
C THR A 29 2.66 -20.41 -37.89
N PRO A 30 2.87 -19.07 -37.90
CA PRO A 30 4.03 -18.45 -37.26
C PRO A 30 4.17 -18.78 -35.76
N LYS A 31 3.07 -19.05 -35.06
CA LYS A 31 3.06 -19.51 -33.66
C LYS A 31 3.23 -21.04 -33.52
N ARG A 32 3.66 -21.70 -34.60
CA ARG A 32 3.81 -23.16 -34.71
C ARG A 32 2.52 -23.96 -34.46
N ASN A 33 1.34 -23.34 -34.61
CA ASN A 33 0.07 -24.06 -34.54
C ASN A 33 -0.04 -25.01 -35.74
N THR A 34 -0.41 -26.25 -35.47
CA THR A 34 -0.80 -27.24 -36.50
C THR A 34 -2.27 -27.06 -36.86
N VAL A 35 -2.74 -27.76 -37.90
CA VAL A 35 -4.17 -27.78 -38.28
C VAL A 35 -5.09 -28.12 -37.09
N LEU A 36 -4.69 -29.08 -36.23
CA LEU A 36 -5.48 -29.45 -35.04
C LEU A 36 -5.54 -28.33 -33.99
N HIS A 37 -4.50 -27.51 -33.87
CA HIS A 37 -4.53 -26.38 -32.95
C HIS A 37 -5.51 -25.31 -33.42
N VAL A 38 -5.53 -25.02 -34.72
CA VAL A 38 -6.47 -24.05 -35.32
C VAL A 38 -7.90 -24.56 -35.19
N LEU A 39 -8.13 -25.84 -35.50
CA LEU A 39 -9.42 -26.50 -35.33
C LEU A 39 -9.92 -26.41 -33.88
N ALA A 40 -9.11 -26.87 -32.92
CA ALA A 40 -9.41 -26.79 -31.49
C ALA A 40 -9.56 -25.35 -30.96
N GLN A 41 -9.08 -24.34 -31.70
CA GLN A 41 -9.24 -22.93 -31.36
C GLN A 41 -10.55 -22.33 -31.88
N SER A 42 -11.12 -22.85 -32.98
CA SER A 42 -12.13 -22.13 -33.77
C SER A 42 -13.47 -22.84 -33.91
N CYS A 43 -13.53 -24.17 -33.81
CA CYS A 43 -14.80 -24.91 -33.83
C CYS A 43 -14.71 -26.23 -33.04
N ASP A 44 -15.86 -26.84 -32.75
CA ASP A 44 -15.96 -28.14 -32.07
C ASP A 44 -16.33 -29.26 -33.06
N SER A 45 -15.47 -29.52 -34.04
CA SER A 45 -15.69 -30.57 -35.07
C SER A 45 -14.89 -31.85 -34.77
N ALA A 46 -15.53 -32.81 -34.11
CA ALA A 46 -14.94 -34.12 -33.81
C ALA A 46 -14.63 -34.93 -35.08
N ASP A 47 -15.49 -34.87 -36.11
CA ASP A 47 -15.26 -35.63 -37.35
C ASP A 47 -14.00 -35.15 -38.09
N ALA A 48 -13.76 -33.84 -38.13
CA ALA A 48 -12.52 -33.30 -38.70
C ALA A 48 -11.29 -33.79 -37.92
N VAL A 49 -11.34 -33.84 -36.59
CA VAL A 49 -10.26 -34.40 -35.75
C VAL A 49 -10.00 -35.87 -36.11
N ARG A 50 -11.06 -36.68 -36.21
CA ARG A 50 -10.97 -38.11 -36.55
C ARG A 50 -10.27 -38.32 -37.89
N HIS A 51 -10.67 -37.57 -38.91
CA HIS A 51 -10.10 -37.68 -40.24
C HIS A 51 -8.65 -37.19 -40.32
N ILE A 52 -8.32 -36.07 -39.67
CA ILE A 52 -6.94 -35.55 -39.60
C ILE A 52 -6.02 -36.59 -38.93
N LEU A 53 -6.42 -37.14 -37.78
CA LEU A 53 -5.60 -38.08 -37.02
C LEU A 53 -5.51 -39.47 -37.66
N ALA A 54 -6.51 -39.87 -38.45
CA ALA A 54 -6.45 -41.10 -39.23
C ALA A 54 -5.32 -41.07 -40.28
N ARG A 55 -4.98 -39.89 -40.80
CA ARG A 55 -3.87 -39.69 -41.75
C ARG A 55 -2.56 -39.33 -41.05
N ASN A 56 -2.61 -38.49 -40.03
CA ASN A 56 -1.43 -37.91 -39.37
C ASN A 56 -1.48 -38.02 -37.84
N CYS A 57 -1.29 -39.24 -37.32
CA CYS A 57 -1.37 -39.51 -35.88
C CYS A 57 -0.31 -38.78 -35.03
N CYS A 58 0.81 -38.36 -35.63
CA CYS A 58 1.88 -37.60 -34.96
C CYS A 58 1.41 -36.21 -34.48
N LEU A 59 0.32 -35.67 -35.05
CA LEU A 59 -0.24 -34.39 -34.65
C LEU A 59 -0.90 -34.41 -33.26
N LEU A 60 -1.24 -35.60 -32.74
CA LEU A 60 -1.89 -35.75 -31.45
C LEU A 60 -1.05 -35.18 -30.28
N MET A 61 0.26 -35.40 -30.29
CA MET A 61 1.21 -34.89 -29.28
C MET A 61 1.95 -33.63 -29.74
N ALA A 62 1.62 -33.08 -30.91
CA ALA A 62 2.34 -31.94 -31.45
C ALA A 62 2.14 -30.71 -30.57
N LYS A 63 3.24 -30.00 -30.27
CA LYS A 63 3.23 -28.75 -29.52
C LYS A 63 3.36 -27.53 -30.41
N ASN A 64 2.63 -26.46 -30.08
CA ASN A 64 2.82 -25.13 -30.65
C ASN A 64 3.96 -24.36 -29.94
N ALA A 65 4.14 -23.08 -30.26
CA ALA A 65 5.19 -22.24 -29.66
C ALA A 65 4.99 -21.98 -28.15
N ARG A 66 3.76 -22.15 -27.62
CA ARG A 66 3.43 -22.09 -26.19
C ARG A 66 3.50 -23.46 -25.51
N GLY A 67 4.03 -24.47 -26.18
CA GLY A 67 4.11 -25.83 -25.65
C GLY A 67 2.75 -26.52 -25.49
N GLU A 68 1.67 -25.92 -26.01
CA GLU A 68 0.30 -26.43 -25.92
C GLU A 68 0.11 -27.51 -26.98
N THR A 69 -0.68 -28.52 -26.65
CA THR A 69 -1.24 -29.47 -27.62
C THR A 69 -2.64 -29.02 -28.03
N ALA A 70 -3.21 -29.63 -29.08
CA ALA A 70 -4.60 -29.39 -29.45
C ALA A 70 -5.59 -29.64 -28.29
N LEU A 71 -5.27 -30.60 -27.41
CA LEU A 71 -6.06 -30.87 -26.20
C LEU A 71 -6.11 -29.67 -25.24
N HIS A 72 -5.02 -28.91 -25.08
CA HIS A 72 -5.01 -27.72 -24.22
C HIS A 72 -5.95 -26.64 -24.76
N LEU A 73 -5.93 -26.41 -26.09
CA LEU A 73 -6.79 -25.42 -26.74
C LEU A 73 -8.26 -25.85 -26.70
N ALA A 74 -8.54 -27.12 -27.00
CA ALA A 74 -9.89 -27.67 -26.92
C ALA A 74 -10.44 -27.54 -25.49
N ALA A 75 -9.61 -27.84 -24.48
CA ALA A 75 -9.98 -27.68 -23.09
C ALA A 75 -10.19 -26.23 -22.66
N ARG A 76 -9.37 -25.30 -23.15
CA ARG A 76 -9.50 -23.86 -22.91
C ARG A 76 -10.75 -23.26 -23.54
N ASN A 77 -11.26 -23.84 -24.62
CA ASN A 77 -12.42 -23.31 -25.35
C ASN A 77 -13.72 -24.08 -25.07
N GLY A 78 -13.67 -25.13 -24.25
CA GLY A 78 -14.86 -25.93 -23.93
C GLY A 78 -15.31 -26.88 -25.04
N ASN A 79 -14.44 -27.18 -26.00
CA ASN A 79 -14.73 -28.03 -27.16
C ASN A 79 -14.76 -29.52 -26.74
N SER A 80 -15.82 -29.91 -26.03
CA SER A 80 -15.97 -31.24 -25.42
C SER A 80 -15.97 -32.37 -26.45
N SER A 81 -16.51 -32.15 -27.65
CA SER A 81 -16.54 -33.15 -28.72
C SER A 81 -15.13 -33.43 -29.25
N ILE A 82 -14.33 -32.38 -29.47
CA ILE A 82 -12.91 -32.51 -29.81
C ILE A 82 -12.13 -33.19 -28.68
N VAL A 83 -12.36 -32.82 -27.42
CA VAL A 83 -11.68 -33.45 -26.28
C VAL A 83 -11.95 -34.95 -26.23
N GLY A 84 -13.22 -35.36 -26.38
CA GLY A 84 -13.62 -36.77 -26.44
C GLY A 84 -12.96 -37.52 -27.60
N GLU A 85 -13.01 -36.96 -28.81
CA GLU A 85 -12.39 -37.61 -29.98
C GLU A 85 -10.85 -37.70 -29.84
N LEU A 86 -10.18 -36.67 -29.32
CA LEU A 86 -8.73 -36.72 -29.06
C LEU A 86 -8.38 -37.85 -28.07
N ILE A 87 -9.19 -38.01 -27.01
CA ILE A 87 -9.05 -39.09 -26.04
C ILE A 87 -9.24 -40.44 -26.73
N ASP A 88 -10.29 -40.61 -27.53
CA ASP A 88 -10.58 -41.89 -28.20
C ASP A 88 -9.51 -42.26 -29.23
N GLN A 89 -9.01 -41.28 -30.00
CA GLN A 89 -7.88 -41.50 -30.90
C GLN A 89 -6.59 -41.84 -30.15
N SER A 90 -6.41 -41.33 -28.93
CA SER A 90 -5.25 -41.69 -28.09
C SER A 90 -5.30 -43.13 -27.55
N LYS A 91 -6.50 -43.72 -27.44
CA LYS A 91 -6.72 -45.13 -27.07
C LYS A 91 -6.51 -46.09 -28.25
N GLN A 92 -6.72 -45.62 -29.48
CA GLN A 92 -6.56 -46.43 -30.69
C GLN A 92 -5.07 -46.72 -30.97
N ASN A 93 -4.68 -47.99 -30.86
CA ASN A 93 -3.31 -48.43 -31.07
C ASN A 93 -3.00 -48.64 -32.57
N LYS A 94 -3.09 -47.56 -33.37
CA LYS A 94 -2.75 -47.59 -34.80
C LYS A 94 -1.26 -47.35 -35.00
N GLY A 95 -0.46 -48.40 -34.79
CA GLY A 95 0.75 -48.75 -35.53
C GLY A 95 1.80 -47.67 -35.90
N CYS A 96 1.93 -46.56 -35.18
CA CYS A 96 3.05 -45.63 -35.42
C CYS A 96 4.32 -46.21 -34.80
N TRP A 97 5.06 -46.99 -35.61
CA TRP A 97 6.27 -47.73 -35.23
C TRP A 97 7.48 -46.85 -34.82
N SER A 98 7.40 -45.52 -34.94
CA SER A 98 8.53 -44.62 -34.68
C SER A 98 8.69 -44.19 -33.21
N CYS A 99 7.74 -44.53 -32.33
CA CYS A 99 7.83 -44.20 -30.91
C CYS A 99 7.96 -45.48 -30.07
N ALA A 100 9.21 -45.81 -29.72
CA ALA A 100 9.59 -46.98 -28.93
C ALA A 100 9.22 -46.85 -27.44
N CYS A 101 7.96 -46.52 -27.10
CA CYS A 101 7.51 -46.59 -25.73
C CYS A 101 6.17 -47.34 -25.61
N PHE A 102 6.21 -48.42 -24.85
CA PHE A 102 5.11 -49.23 -24.36
C PHE A 102 4.18 -48.46 -23.39
N VAL A 103 4.16 -47.12 -23.48
CA VAL A 103 3.52 -46.20 -22.54
C VAL A 103 2.14 -45.81 -23.07
N ASP A 104 1.15 -45.86 -22.20
CA ASP A 104 -0.24 -45.45 -22.46
C ASP A 104 -0.30 -44.01 -23.04
N ARG A 105 -0.44 -43.91 -24.38
CA ARG A 105 -0.44 -42.64 -25.14
C ARG A 105 -1.48 -41.66 -24.62
N ARG A 106 -2.64 -42.16 -24.18
CA ARG A 106 -3.69 -41.39 -23.51
C ARG A 106 -3.16 -40.70 -22.26
N LYS A 107 -2.57 -41.47 -21.34
CA LYS A 107 -1.99 -40.91 -20.10
C LYS A 107 -0.89 -39.91 -20.42
N MET A 108 -0.02 -40.20 -21.40
CA MET A 108 1.02 -39.25 -21.78
C MET A 108 0.40 -37.91 -22.24
N MET A 109 -0.60 -37.96 -23.12
CA MET A 109 -1.31 -36.78 -23.63
C MET A 109 -1.95 -35.94 -22.52
N LEU A 110 -2.74 -36.58 -21.66
CA LEU A 110 -3.48 -35.91 -20.57
C LEU A 110 -2.54 -35.20 -19.57
N ARG A 111 -1.30 -35.69 -19.45
CA ARG A 111 -0.28 -35.22 -18.50
C ARG A 111 0.70 -34.22 -19.10
N MET A 112 0.63 -33.95 -20.41
CA MET A 112 1.50 -32.95 -21.05
C MET A 112 1.21 -31.57 -20.47
N ALA A 113 2.27 -30.79 -20.25
CA ALA A 113 2.18 -29.41 -19.80
C ALA A 113 2.57 -28.42 -20.90
N ASN A 114 1.89 -27.28 -20.92
CA ASN A 114 2.26 -26.10 -21.70
C ASN A 114 3.41 -25.31 -21.04
N VAL A 115 3.77 -24.15 -21.60
CA VAL A 115 4.84 -23.28 -21.05
C VAL A 115 4.57 -22.74 -19.66
N ASP A 116 3.31 -22.70 -19.21
CA ASP A 116 2.93 -22.26 -17.87
C ASP A 116 2.91 -23.44 -16.88
N GLY A 117 3.21 -24.66 -17.34
CA GLY A 117 3.11 -25.87 -16.54
C GLY A 117 1.67 -26.42 -16.44
N ASN A 118 0.69 -25.80 -17.12
CA ASN A 118 -0.69 -26.25 -17.11
C ASN A 118 -0.86 -27.50 -17.98
N ALA A 119 -1.51 -28.52 -17.41
CA ALA A 119 -2.12 -29.61 -18.18
C ALA A 119 -3.50 -29.18 -18.72
N ALA A 120 -4.06 -29.95 -19.65
CA ALA A 120 -5.40 -29.67 -20.21
C ALA A 120 -6.48 -29.50 -19.13
N LEU A 121 -6.41 -30.24 -18.03
CA LEU A 121 -7.35 -30.09 -16.92
C LEU A 121 -7.26 -28.70 -16.25
N HIS A 122 -6.06 -28.12 -16.11
CA HIS A 122 -5.93 -26.76 -15.56
C HIS A 122 -6.65 -25.74 -16.46
N GLU A 123 -6.53 -25.88 -17.78
CA GLU A 123 -7.19 -24.98 -18.74
C GLU A 123 -8.72 -25.14 -18.69
N ALA A 124 -9.23 -26.36 -18.63
CA ALA A 124 -10.67 -26.61 -18.49
C ALA A 124 -11.23 -26.01 -17.19
N VAL A 125 -10.54 -26.26 -16.07
CA VAL A 125 -10.93 -25.76 -14.74
C VAL A 125 -10.89 -24.23 -14.70
N LYS A 126 -9.81 -23.62 -15.21
CA LYS A 126 -9.62 -22.17 -15.20
C LYS A 126 -10.72 -21.43 -15.99
N ASN A 127 -11.24 -22.05 -17.04
CA ASN A 127 -12.30 -21.47 -17.88
C ASN A 127 -13.70 -22.02 -17.59
N ASN A 128 -13.88 -22.74 -16.47
CA ASN A 128 -15.17 -23.25 -16.01
C ASN A 128 -15.89 -24.23 -16.96
N PHE A 129 -15.15 -25.07 -17.68
CA PHE A 129 -15.76 -26.07 -18.57
C PHE A 129 -15.92 -27.43 -17.88
N TYR A 130 -17.07 -27.61 -17.23
CA TYR A 130 -17.39 -28.81 -16.45
C TYR A 130 -17.35 -30.10 -17.28
N GLU A 131 -17.96 -30.10 -18.47
CA GLU A 131 -18.06 -31.27 -19.34
C GLU A 131 -16.67 -31.76 -19.76
N VAL A 132 -15.80 -30.81 -20.14
CA VAL A 132 -14.39 -31.10 -20.45
C VAL A 132 -13.66 -31.62 -19.22
N ALA A 133 -13.80 -30.95 -18.07
CA ALA A 133 -13.16 -31.39 -16.84
C ALA A 133 -13.60 -32.81 -16.45
N ASN A 134 -14.88 -33.15 -16.64
CA ASN A 134 -15.42 -34.49 -16.38
C ASN A 134 -14.76 -35.53 -17.28
N LEU A 135 -14.70 -35.28 -18.60
CA LEU A 135 -14.01 -36.17 -19.53
C LEU A 135 -12.55 -36.39 -19.14
N LEU A 136 -11.81 -35.32 -18.82
CA LEU A 136 -10.39 -35.40 -18.50
C LEU A 136 -10.12 -36.15 -17.19
N VAL A 137 -10.93 -35.93 -16.16
CA VAL A 137 -10.73 -36.55 -14.84
C VAL A 137 -11.09 -38.04 -14.85
N GLN A 138 -12.14 -38.44 -15.58
CA GLN A 138 -12.57 -39.84 -15.69
C GLN A 138 -11.51 -40.74 -16.35
N GLU A 139 -10.70 -40.19 -17.27
CA GLU A 139 -9.74 -40.97 -18.06
C GLU A 139 -8.42 -41.28 -17.35
N ASP A 140 -8.06 -40.52 -16.31
CA ASP A 140 -6.88 -40.77 -15.48
C ASP A 140 -7.10 -40.38 -13.99
N PRO A 141 -8.05 -41.02 -13.28
CA PRO A 141 -8.46 -40.62 -11.92
C PRO A 141 -7.37 -40.79 -10.85
N GLU A 142 -6.35 -41.59 -11.15
CA GLU A 142 -5.22 -41.85 -10.26
C GLU A 142 -4.09 -40.82 -10.42
N PHE A 143 -4.17 -39.96 -11.45
CA PHE A 143 -3.11 -39.02 -11.70
C PHE A 143 -3.08 -37.89 -10.68
N ARG A 144 -1.98 -37.86 -9.93
CA ARG A 144 -1.65 -36.73 -9.08
C ARG A 144 -1.12 -35.59 -9.95
N TYR A 145 -2.00 -34.67 -10.33
CA TYR A 145 -1.62 -33.47 -11.06
C TYR A 145 -0.51 -32.72 -10.33
N ARG A 146 0.58 -32.49 -11.05
CA ARG A 146 1.70 -31.66 -10.58
C ARG A 146 1.24 -30.21 -10.50
N LEU A 147 1.94 -29.46 -9.65
CA LEU A 147 1.81 -28.01 -9.60
C LEU A 147 2.24 -27.40 -10.94
N ASN A 148 1.46 -26.45 -11.46
CA ASN A 148 1.90 -25.60 -12.57
C ASN A 148 3.05 -24.67 -12.10
N TYR A 149 3.59 -23.83 -12.97
CA TYR A 149 4.68 -22.92 -12.58
C TYR A 149 4.22 -21.79 -11.63
N ALA A 150 2.92 -21.50 -11.57
CA ALA A 150 2.34 -20.67 -10.53
C ALA A 150 2.19 -21.40 -9.18
N SER A 151 2.59 -22.68 -9.11
CA SER A 151 2.45 -23.56 -7.95
C SER A 151 0.99 -23.90 -7.59
N GLU A 152 0.12 -24.08 -8.58
CA GLU A 152 -1.30 -24.37 -8.42
C GLU A 152 -1.65 -25.79 -8.91
N THR A 153 -2.58 -26.43 -8.22
CA THR A 153 -3.22 -27.68 -8.66
C THR A 153 -4.59 -27.39 -9.29
N PRO A 154 -5.16 -28.29 -10.11
CA PRO A 154 -6.50 -28.09 -10.68
C PRO A 154 -7.56 -27.89 -9.60
N LEU A 155 -7.48 -28.63 -8.49
CA LEU A 155 -8.42 -28.45 -7.38
C LEU A 155 -8.26 -27.07 -6.71
N TYR A 156 -7.04 -26.60 -6.51
CA TYR A 156 -6.80 -25.26 -5.97
C TYR A 156 -7.39 -24.18 -6.89
N VAL A 157 -7.12 -24.26 -8.20
CA VAL A 157 -7.67 -23.31 -9.19
C VAL A 157 -9.20 -23.34 -9.21
N ALA A 158 -9.81 -24.53 -9.15
CA ALA A 158 -11.27 -24.66 -9.12
C ALA A 158 -11.88 -23.90 -7.93
N VAL A 159 -11.27 -24.03 -6.76
CA VAL A 159 -11.76 -23.35 -5.54
C VAL A 159 -11.43 -21.87 -5.57
N GLU A 160 -10.22 -21.48 -5.97
CA GLU A 160 -9.83 -20.07 -6.09
C GLU A 160 -10.75 -19.29 -7.04
N MET A 161 -11.20 -19.91 -8.13
CA MET A 161 -12.12 -19.30 -9.10
C MET A 161 -13.61 -19.46 -8.72
N GLY A 162 -13.93 -20.10 -7.58
CA GLY A 162 -15.32 -20.31 -7.16
C GLY A 162 -16.08 -21.39 -7.95
N HIS A 163 -15.40 -22.22 -8.74
CA HIS A 163 -15.98 -23.28 -9.55
C HIS A 163 -16.30 -24.53 -8.70
N ARG A 164 -17.22 -24.39 -7.73
CA ARG A 164 -17.58 -25.43 -6.75
C ARG A 164 -17.94 -26.77 -7.38
N HIS A 165 -18.70 -26.76 -8.47
CA HIS A 165 -19.16 -27.95 -9.18
C HIS A 165 -17.99 -28.74 -9.80
N ILE A 166 -16.96 -28.04 -10.32
CA ILE A 166 -15.72 -28.67 -10.80
C ILE A 166 -14.87 -29.17 -9.62
N ALA A 167 -14.81 -28.42 -8.52
CA ALA A 167 -14.14 -28.88 -7.30
C ALA A 167 -14.75 -30.18 -6.75
N ASP A 168 -16.09 -30.27 -6.73
CA ASP A 168 -16.84 -31.47 -6.31
C ASP A 168 -16.54 -32.66 -7.23
N LEU A 169 -16.56 -32.44 -8.55
CA LEU A 169 -16.18 -33.44 -9.54
C LEU A 169 -14.76 -33.99 -9.31
N ILE A 170 -13.78 -33.10 -9.10
CA ILE A 170 -12.38 -33.50 -8.85
C ILE A 170 -12.28 -34.28 -7.53
N LEU A 171 -12.95 -33.83 -6.47
CA LEU A 171 -12.93 -34.49 -5.17
C LEU A 171 -13.61 -35.87 -5.17
N LYS A 172 -14.68 -36.05 -5.96
CA LYS A 172 -15.40 -37.32 -6.10
C LYS A 172 -14.65 -38.33 -6.96
N THR A 173 -14.00 -37.87 -8.02
CA THR A 173 -13.47 -38.76 -9.07
C THR A 173 -11.98 -39.07 -8.87
N CYS A 174 -11.17 -38.09 -8.48
CA CYS A 174 -9.73 -38.31 -8.27
C CYS A 174 -9.48 -39.10 -6.98
N LYS A 175 -8.75 -40.21 -7.06
CA LYS A 175 -8.42 -41.04 -5.88
C LYS A 175 -7.41 -40.38 -4.94
N SER A 176 -6.56 -39.50 -5.46
CA SER A 176 -5.53 -38.78 -4.68
C SER A 176 -5.36 -37.35 -5.17
N PRO A 177 -6.36 -36.47 -4.96
CA PRO A 177 -6.27 -35.08 -5.36
C PRO A 177 -5.07 -34.42 -4.68
N SER A 178 -4.36 -33.58 -5.42
CA SER A 178 -3.41 -32.65 -4.80
C SER A 178 -4.15 -31.36 -4.46
N TYR A 179 -3.96 -30.86 -3.25
CA TYR A 179 -4.71 -29.72 -2.71
C TYR A 179 -3.90 -28.43 -2.69
N LEU A 180 -2.63 -28.51 -3.08
CA LEU A 180 -1.66 -27.45 -2.89
C LEU A 180 -1.80 -26.34 -3.94
N GLY A 181 -1.50 -25.15 -3.50
CA GLY A 181 -1.47 -23.90 -4.23
C GLY A 181 -0.24 -23.06 -3.84
N PRO A 182 -0.18 -21.80 -4.32
CA PRO A 182 0.95 -20.91 -4.13
C PRO A 182 1.34 -20.76 -2.66
N GLY A 183 2.63 -21.01 -2.35
CA GLY A 183 3.15 -20.94 -0.99
C GLY A 183 2.58 -21.99 -0.03
N HIS A 184 2.28 -23.18 -0.54
CA HIS A 184 1.72 -24.31 0.20
C HIS A 184 0.31 -24.06 0.77
N LYS A 185 -0.41 -23.06 0.26
CA LYS A 185 -1.83 -22.88 0.57
C LYS A 185 -2.61 -24.08 0.06
N THR A 186 -3.53 -24.61 0.85
CA THR A 186 -4.45 -25.65 0.38
C THR A 186 -5.66 -25.03 -0.29
N ALA A 187 -6.45 -25.83 -1.02
CA ALA A 187 -7.76 -25.40 -1.52
C ALA A 187 -8.69 -24.88 -0.40
N LEU A 188 -8.57 -25.39 0.83
CA LEU A 188 -9.28 -24.86 2.00
C LEU A 188 -8.85 -23.42 2.36
N HIS A 189 -7.57 -23.08 2.18
CA HIS A 189 -7.11 -21.70 2.34
C HIS A 189 -7.70 -20.80 1.26
N ALA A 190 -7.78 -21.26 0.00
CA ALA A 190 -8.41 -20.49 -1.07
C ALA A 190 -9.88 -20.20 -0.75
N ALA A 191 -10.65 -21.20 -0.29
CA ALA A 191 -12.03 -20.99 0.15
C ALA A 191 -12.16 -19.93 1.27
N ALA A 192 -11.21 -19.92 2.22
CA ALA A 192 -11.19 -18.93 3.29
C ALA A 192 -10.72 -17.54 2.86
N ILE A 193 -9.84 -17.43 1.86
CA ILE A 193 -9.36 -16.16 1.32
C ILE A 193 -10.44 -15.49 0.47
N TRP A 194 -11.20 -16.27 -0.31
CA TRP A 194 -12.16 -15.77 -1.30
C TRP A 194 -13.62 -15.78 -0.85
N ASP A 195 -13.88 -16.09 0.42
CA ASP A 195 -15.23 -16.14 1.00
C ASP A 195 -16.19 -17.11 0.33
N LEU A 196 -15.79 -18.37 0.21
CA LEU A 196 -16.55 -19.40 -0.50
C LEU A 196 -17.11 -20.45 0.47
N PRO A 197 -18.20 -20.17 1.21
CA PRO A 197 -18.73 -21.07 2.24
C PRO A 197 -19.17 -22.42 1.67
N GLU A 198 -19.77 -22.47 0.49
CA GLU A 198 -20.21 -23.74 -0.12
C GLU A 198 -19.03 -24.60 -0.58
N SER A 199 -17.91 -23.96 -0.97
CA SER A 199 -16.66 -24.67 -1.27
C SER A 199 -15.94 -25.11 0.02
N MET A 200 -16.01 -24.29 1.08
CA MET A 200 -15.52 -24.63 2.40
C MET A 200 -16.22 -25.90 2.93
N GLU A 201 -17.55 -25.91 2.97
CA GLU A 201 -18.36 -27.07 3.38
C GLU A 201 -18.00 -28.33 2.58
N LEU A 202 -17.96 -28.22 1.26
CA LEU A 202 -17.60 -29.34 0.38
C LEU A 202 -16.22 -29.94 0.71
N ILE A 203 -15.21 -29.08 0.89
CA ILE A 203 -13.85 -29.55 1.18
C ILE A 203 -13.78 -30.14 2.60
N LEU A 204 -14.47 -29.54 3.57
CA LEU A 204 -14.54 -30.06 4.94
C LEU A 204 -15.21 -31.43 5.01
N GLU A 205 -16.30 -31.63 4.25
CA GLU A 205 -16.99 -32.93 4.17
C GLU A 205 -16.08 -34.02 3.60
N LYS A 206 -15.34 -33.71 2.52
CA LYS A 206 -14.52 -34.70 1.81
C LYS A 206 -13.13 -34.88 2.42
N ARG A 207 -12.55 -33.83 3.00
CA ARG A 207 -11.14 -33.73 3.42
C ARG A 207 -10.97 -32.91 4.71
N PRO A 208 -11.52 -33.38 5.84
CA PRO A 208 -11.40 -32.70 7.13
C PRO A 208 -9.95 -32.58 7.62
N ASP A 209 -9.04 -33.43 7.14
CA ASP A 209 -7.60 -33.37 7.48
C ASP A 209 -6.90 -32.07 7.04
N LEU A 210 -7.53 -31.27 6.17
CA LEU A 210 -6.97 -30.00 5.71
C LEU A 210 -7.16 -28.84 6.68
N ILE A 211 -8.05 -28.94 7.67
CA ILE A 211 -8.38 -27.85 8.62
C ILE A 211 -7.14 -27.35 9.37
N GLN A 212 -6.30 -28.29 9.81
CA GLN A 212 -5.10 -28.02 10.61
C GLN A 212 -3.86 -27.77 9.77
N ARG A 213 -3.94 -27.92 8.44
CA ARG A 213 -2.78 -27.70 7.58
C ARG A 213 -2.45 -26.23 7.52
N ALA A 214 -1.19 -25.93 7.80
CA ALA A 214 -0.64 -24.59 7.73
C ALA A 214 0.11 -24.40 6.41
N ASP A 215 0.03 -23.19 5.85
CA ASP A 215 0.81 -22.78 4.69
C ASP A 215 2.28 -22.47 5.04
N LYS A 216 3.07 -21.96 4.09
CA LYS A 216 4.48 -21.62 4.32
C LYS A 216 4.72 -20.58 5.43
N PHE A 217 3.71 -19.76 5.75
CA PHE A 217 3.78 -18.76 6.82
C PHE A 217 3.30 -19.31 8.17
N GLY A 218 2.91 -20.59 8.21
CA GLY A 218 2.32 -21.19 9.40
C GLY A 218 0.84 -20.84 9.59
N TRP A 219 0.19 -20.23 8.60
CA TRP A 219 -1.22 -19.83 8.70
C TRP A 219 -2.14 -20.96 8.27
N THR A 220 -3.23 -21.17 9.02
CA THR A 220 -4.35 -22.06 8.63
C THR A 220 -5.45 -21.28 7.93
N ALA A 221 -6.47 -21.97 7.41
CA ALA A 221 -7.66 -21.34 6.83
C ALA A 221 -8.35 -20.35 7.81
N LEU A 222 -8.41 -20.68 9.11
CA LEU A 222 -9.03 -19.81 10.12
C LEU A 222 -8.26 -18.49 10.31
N HIS A 223 -6.93 -18.49 10.15
CA HIS A 223 -6.14 -17.26 10.20
C HIS A 223 -6.51 -16.29 9.06
N TYR A 224 -6.77 -16.83 7.87
CA TYR A 224 -7.21 -16.02 6.72
C TYR A 224 -8.64 -15.52 6.90
N ALA A 225 -9.56 -16.37 7.38
CA ALA A 225 -10.91 -15.94 7.73
C ALA A 225 -10.90 -14.81 8.77
N ALA A 226 -10.02 -14.90 9.78
CA ALA A 226 -9.79 -13.85 10.78
C ALA A 226 -9.26 -12.54 10.20
N LYS A 227 -8.29 -12.63 9.29
CA LYS A 227 -7.69 -11.45 8.63
C LYS A 227 -8.71 -10.69 7.79
N PHE A 228 -9.48 -11.42 6.98
CA PHE A 228 -10.40 -10.83 6.02
C PHE A 228 -11.82 -10.60 6.57
N ASN A 229 -12.11 -11.08 7.79
CA ASN A 229 -13.42 -10.96 8.48
C ASN A 229 -14.54 -11.81 7.87
N HIS A 230 -14.21 -13.04 7.45
CA HIS A 230 -15.16 -13.97 6.85
C HIS A 230 -15.80 -14.81 7.96
N GLN A 231 -16.88 -14.29 8.54
CA GLN A 231 -17.48 -14.85 9.76
C GLN A 231 -18.09 -16.23 9.51
N GLU A 232 -18.74 -16.43 8.37
CA GLU A 232 -19.36 -17.72 8.06
C GLU A 232 -18.31 -18.80 7.84
N ILE A 233 -17.23 -18.48 7.14
CA ILE A 233 -16.07 -19.37 7.01
C ILE A 233 -15.50 -19.73 8.39
N ALA A 234 -15.33 -18.75 9.28
CA ALA A 234 -14.83 -19.02 10.62
C ALA A 234 -15.78 -19.93 11.42
N ARG A 235 -17.10 -19.70 11.33
CA ARG A 235 -18.13 -20.56 11.94
C ARG A 235 -18.05 -21.99 11.43
N LEU A 236 -17.95 -22.19 10.11
CA LEU A 236 -17.82 -23.50 9.49
C LEU A 236 -16.56 -24.24 9.97
N LEU A 237 -15.41 -23.55 9.98
CA LEU A 237 -14.15 -24.12 10.45
C LEU A 237 -14.17 -24.51 11.94
N LEU A 238 -14.70 -23.63 12.80
CA LEU A 238 -14.79 -23.86 14.24
C LEU A 238 -15.84 -24.93 14.62
N SER A 239 -16.89 -25.04 13.83
CA SER A 239 -17.91 -26.10 13.98
C SER A 239 -17.35 -27.46 13.56
N ALA A 240 -16.49 -27.49 12.53
CA ALA A 240 -15.85 -28.71 12.07
C ALA A 240 -14.74 -29.20 13.03
N ASP A 241 -13.88 -28.30 13.51
CA ASP A 241 -12.82 -28.65 14.46
C ASP A 241 -12.37 -27.44 15.29
N ARG A 242 -12.81 -27.42 16.56
CA ARG A 242 -12.47 -26.36 17.53
C ARG A 242 -10.98 -26.23 17.80
N SER A 243 -10.19 -27.31 17.65
CA SER A 243 -8.75 -27.25 17.91
C SER A 243 -8.01 -26.30 16.97
N THR A 244 -8.63 -25.94 15.82
CA THR A 244 -8.07 -24.96 14.86
C THR A 244 -7.93 -23.55 15.44
N ALA A 245 -8.72 -23.22 16.49
CA ALA A 245 -8.63 -21.93 17.18
C ALA A 245 -7.28 -21.72 17.91
N TYR A 246 -6.63 -22.82 18.33
CA TYR A 246 -5.39 -22.81 19.11
C TYR A 246 -4.13 -22.98 18.26
N VAL A 247 -4.28 -23.08 16.93
CA VAL A 247 -3.12 -23.19 16.06
C VAL A 247 -2.38 -21.87 16.05
N ALA A 248 -1.13 -21.90 16.52
CA ALA A 248 -0.24 -20.75 16.51
C ALA A 248 0.59 -20.70 15.22
N ALA A 249 0.54 -19.59 14.51
CA ALA A 249 1.32 -19.36 13.30
C ALA A 249 2.82 -19.31 13.61
N LYS A 250 3.52 -20.42 13.33
CA LYS A 250 4.94 -20.65 13.68
C LYS A 250 5.87 -19.53 13.19
N ASN A 251 5.60 -18.98 12.01
CA ASN A 251 6.45 -17.97 11.37
C ASN A 251 5.89 -16.53 11.50
N ASP A 252 4.87 -16.32 12.34
CA ASP A 252 4.22 -15.01 12.52
C ASP A 252 3.91 -14.68 13.99
N ASP A 253 4.96 -14.62 14.83
CA ASP A 253 4.88 -14.33 16.27
C ASP A 253 3.94 -15.30 17.03
N SER A 254 3.74 -16.52 16.53
CA SER A 254 2.82 -17.49 17.15
C SER A 254 1.40 -16.95 17.34
N LYS A 255 0.93 -16.07 16.44
CA LYS A 255 -0.43 -15.56 16.49
C LYS A 255 -1.42 -16.68 16.16
N THR A 256 -2.52 -16.71 16.89
CA THR A 256 -3.71 -17.51 16.58
C THR A 256 -4.72 -16.67 15.78
N ALA A 257 -5.79 -17.30 15.30
CA ALA A 257 -6.88 -16.59 14.63
C ALA A 257 -7.52 -15.50 15.51
N LEU A 258 -7.69 -15.75 16.83
CA LEU A 258 -8.20 -14.75 17.77
C LEU A 258 -7.30 -13.51 17.79
N HIS A 259 -5.98 -13.70 17.88
CA HIS A 259 -5.03 -12.60 17.85
C HIS A 259 -5.14 -11.78 16.56
N ILE A 260 -5.30 -12.42 15.40
CA ILE A 260 -5.48 -11.74 14.11
C ILE A 260 -6.77 -10.93 14.08
N ALA A 261 -7.89 -11.51 14.55
CA ALA A 261 -9.18 -10.82 14.62
C ALA A 261 -9.10 -9.57 15.50
N VAL A 262 -8.41 -9.67 16.65
CA VAL A 262 -8.14 -8.53 17.55
C VAL A 262 -7.30 -7.46 16.87
N ILE A 263 -6.20 -7.83 16.21
CA ILE A 263 -5.30 -6.89 15.50
C ILE A 263 -6.06 -6.10 14.42
N HIS A 264 -7.05 -6.71 13.77
CA HIS A 264 -7.86 -6.09 12.73
C HIS A 264 -9.15 -5.43 13.25
N GLY A 265 -9.41 -5.46 14.56
CA GLY A 265 -10.58 -4.81 15.15
C GLY A 265 -11.91 -5.52 14.88
N ARG A 266 -11.91 -6.83 14.63
CA ARG A 266 -13.10 -7.59 14.21
C ARG A 266 -13.93 -8.07 15.40
N VAL A 267 -14.66 -7.17 16.06
CA VAL A 267 -15.41 -7.47 17.31
C VAL A 267 -16.36 -8.67 17.16
N ALA A 268 -17.19 -8.69 16.11
CA ALA A 268 -18.13 -9.80 15.88
C ALA A 268 -17.42 -11.15 15.71
N LEU A 269 -16.27 -11.16 15.03
CA LEU A 269 -15.50 -12.38 14.84
C LEU A 269 -14.74 -12.80 16.11
N VAL A 270 -14.26 -11.85 16.90
CA VAL A 270 -13.72 -12.11 18.25
C VAL A 270 -14.79 -12.79 19.11
N GLN A 271 -16.02 -12.27 19.10
CA GLN A 271 -17.15 -12.88 19.80
C GLN A 271 -17.43 -14.30 19.29
N GLU A 272 -17.43 -14.52 17.98
CA GLU A 272 -17.69 -15.82 17.36
C GLU A 272 -16.63 -16.87 17.71
N ILE A 273 -15.35 -16.48 17.73
CA ILE A 273 -14.26 -17.39 18.13
C ILE A 273 -14.41 -17.75 19.62
N LEU A 274 -14.65 -16.75 20.48
CA LEU A 274 -14.79 -16.95 21.92
C LEU A 274 -16.07 -17.70 22.31
N SER A 275 -17.14 -17.64 21.50
CA SER A 275 -18.36 -18.42 21.76
C SER A 275 -18.13 -19.92 21.50
N HIS A 276 -17.27 -20.26 20.54
CA HIS A 276 -16.90 -21.65 20.24
C HIS A 276 -15.79 -22.18 21.15
N CYS A 277 -14.80 -21.33 21.48
CA CYS A 277 -13.59 -21.67 22.23
C CYS A 277 -13.35 -20.62 23.32
N PRO A 278 -14.02 -20.71 24.48
CA PRO A 278 -14.03 -19.65 25.49
C PRO A 278 -12.75 -19.54 26.31
N ASP A 279 -11.79 -20.44 26.15
CA ASP A 279 -10.47 -20.49 26.82
C ASP A 279 -9.32 -20.03 25.91
N CYS A 280 -9.56 -19.85 24.59
CA CYS A 280 -8.50 -19.46 23.65
C CYS A 280 -7.95 -18.03 23.86
N TRP A 281 -8.52 -17.25 24.76
CA TRP A 281 -7.99 -15.95 25.20
C TRP A 281 -6.73 -16.08 26.08
N GLU A 282 -6.48 -17.26 26.68
CA GLU A 282 -5.28 -17.53 27.48
C GLU A 282 -4.01 -17.64 26.61
N GLU A 283 -4.20 -17.99 25.32
CA GLU A 283 -3.11 -18.06 24.36
C GLU A 283 -2.41 -16.72 24.20
N CYS A 284 -1.09 -16.77 24.15
CA CYS A 284 -0.25 -15.58 24.00
C CYS A 284 0.61 -15.69 22.75
N THR A 285 0.91 -14.55 22.12
CA THR A 285 1.91 -14.52 21.04
C THR A 285 3.31 -14.90 21.57
N TYR A 286 4.27 -15.16 20.68
CA TYR A 286 5.66 -15.47 21.05
C TYR A 286 6.30 -14.39 21.94
N GLY A 287 5.90 -13.13 21.74
CA GLY A 287 6.22 -12.01 22.60
C GLY A 287 5.55 -12.03 23.99
N ARG A 288 4.86 -13.10 24.39
CA ARG A 288 3.96 -13.20 25.56
C ARG A 288 2.90 -12.11 25.62
N ARG A 289 2.36 -11.71 24.45
CA ARG A 289 1.30 -10.69 24.38
C ARG A 289 -0.05 -11.37 24.37
N ASN A 290 -0.89 -11.04 25.34
CA ASN A 290 -2.31 -11.39 25.32
C ASN A 290 -3.10 -10.44 24.40
N ILE A 291 -4.39 -10.71 24.25
CA ILE A 291 -5.27 -9.94 23.35
C ILE A 291 -5.37 -8.45 23.72
N LEU A 292 -5.28 -8.07 25.01
CA LEU A 292 -5.37 -6.66 25.42
C LEU A 292 -4.12 -5.88 25.00
N HIS A 293 -2.93 -6.49 25.07
CA HIS A 293 -1.71 -5.89 24.51
C HIS A 293 -1.87 -5.60 23.02
N LEU A 294 -2.47 -6.53 22.27
CA LEU A 294 -2.67 -6.37 20.83
C LEU A 294 -3.73 -5.31 20.53
N ALA A 295 -4.87 -5.33 21.21
CA ALA A 295 -5.93 -4.34 21.04
C ALA A 295 -5.38 -2.92 21.26
N VAL A 296 -4.59 -2.72 22.33
CA VAL A 296 -3.97 -1.42 22.61
C VAL A 296 -2.89 -1.06 21.58
N LYS A 297 -1.96 -1.98 21.28
CA LYS A 297 -0.86 -1.73 20.34
C LYS A 297 -1.33 -1.34 18.94
N TYR A 298 -2.42 -1.96 18.47
CA TYR A 298 -3.01 -1.71 17.17
C TYR A 298 -4.19 -0.72 17.24
N GLU A 299 -4.38 -0.09 18.40
CA GLU A 299 -5.33 0.99 18.66
C GLU A 299 -6.77 0.60 18.29
N LYS A 300 -7.16 -0.63 18.63
CA LYS A 300 -8.50 -1.22 18.39
C LYS A 300 -9.40 -1.01 19.59
N ARG A 301 -9.90 0.21 19.72
CA ARG A 301 -10.75 0.67 20.83
C ARG A 301 -11.97 -0.22 21.04
N GLU A 302 -12.70 -0.53 19.98
CA GLU A 302 -13.96 -1.28 20.08
C GLU A 302 -13.74 -2.70 20.60
N VAL A 303 -12.64 -3.37 20.19
CA VAL A 303 -12.29 -4.70 20.71
C VAL A 303 -11.83 -4.62 22.16
N LEU A 304 -11.09 -3.56 22.52
CA LEU A 304 -10.64 -3.34 23.90
C LEU A 304 -11.81 -3.12 24.85
N GLU A 305 -12.73 -2.22 24.50
CA GLU A 305 -13.96 -1.94 25.26
C GLU A 305 -14.82 -3.19 25.36
N PHE A 306 -15.08 -3.85 24.24
CA PHE A 306 -15.86 -5.10 24.20
C PHE A 306 -15.27 -6.19 25.10
N ALA A 307 -13.96 -6.39 25.09
CA ALA A 307 -13.31 -7.38 25.92
C ALA A 307 -13.43 -7.05 27.42
N LEU A 308 -13.19 -5.80 27.80
CA LEU A 308 -13.24 -5.35 29.20
C LEU A 308 -14.65 -5.31 29.78
N GLU A 309 -15.65 -4.97 28.97
CA GLU A 309 -17.05 -4.86 29.41
C GLU A 309 -17.75 -6.22 29.47
N LYS A 310 -17.54 -7.05 28.45
CA LYS A 310 -18.31 -8.29 28.28
C LYS A 310 -17.72 -9.48 29.04
N TYR A 311 -16.40 -9.50 29.25
CA TYR A 311 -15.72 -10.67 29.76
C TYR A 311 -14.98 -10.42 31.07
N PRO A 312 -15.41 -11.03 32.19
CA PRO A 312 -14.75 -10.88 33.49
C PRO A 312 -13.27 -11.32 33.50
N TRP A 313 -12.91 -12.32 32.68
CA TRP A 313 -11.53 -12.81 32.55
C TRP A 313 -10.57 -11.75 31.98
N ALA A 314 -11.07 -10.70 31.31
CA ALA A 314 -10.20 -9.63 30.82
C ALA A 314 -9.46 -8.94 31.98
N SER A 315 -10.03 -8.99 33.19
CA SER A 315 -9.40 -8.49 34.41
C SER A 315 -8.16 -9.28 34.84
N GLU A 316 -8.02 -10.53 34.42
CA GLU A 316 -6.82 -11.36 34.65
C GLU A 316 -5.69 -11.00 33.69
N LEU A 317 -6.04 -10.51 32.49
CA LEU A 317 -5.10 -10.11 31.45
C LEU A 317 -4.51 -8.71 31.63
N ILE A 318 -5.23 -7.83 32.34
CA ILE A 318 -4.97 -6.38 32.38
C ILE A 318 -3.59 -6.00 32.94
N ASN A 319 -3.03 -6.84 33.81
CA ASN A 319 -1.72 -6.62 34.45
C ASN A 319 -0.67 -7.66 34.02
N GLN A 320 -1.02 -8.59 33.14
CA GLN A 320 -0.03 -9.54 32.63
C GLN A 320 1.05 -8.79 31.86
N LYS A 321 2.28 -9.29 31.98
CA LYS A 321 3.46 -8.69 31.37
C LYS A 321 3.87 -9.46 30.13
N ASP A 322 4.10 -8.73 29.04
CA ASP A 322 4.73 -9.27 27.85
C ASP A 322 6.20 -9.66 28.11
N ARG A 323 6.87 -10.21 27.08
CA ARG A 323 8.27 -10.63 27.18
C ARG A 323 9.23 -9.49 27.49
N LYS A 324 8.85 -8.23 27.27
CA LYS A 324 9.64 -7.04 27.65
C LYS A 324 9.24 -6.50 29.03
N GLY A 325 8.28 -7.12 29.71
CA GLY A 325 7.77 -6.67 31.00
C GLY A 325 6.64 -5.65 30.89
N ASN A 326 6.22 -5.27 29.68
CA ASN A 326 5.16 -4.27 29.50
C ASN A 326 3.83 -4.89 29.86
N THR A 327 2.97 -4.16 30.57
CA THR A 327 1.53 -4.44 30.64
C THR A 327 0.82 -3.78 29.44
N PRO A 328 -0.46 -4.09 29.16
CA PRO A 328 -1.25 -3.34 28.18
C PRO A 328 -1.21 -1.83 28.42
N LEU A 329 -1.15 -1.39 29.69
CA LEU A 329 -1.09 0.02 30.05
C LEU A 329 0.23 0.70 29.66
N HIS A 330 1.36 -0.03 29.67
CA HIS A 330 2.63 0.50 29.13
C HIS A 330 2.54 0.77 27.63
N LEU A 331 1.76 -0.04 26.89
CA LEU A 331 1.54 0.17 25.47
C LEU A 331 0.56 1.31 25.23
N TYR A 332 -0.46 1.45 26.10
CA TYR A 332 -1.44 2.54 26.05
C TYR A 332 -0.76 3.91 26.11
N ALA A 333 0.22 4.07 27.00
CA ALA A 333 1.05 5.26 27.12
C ALA A 333 1.79 5.67 25.83
N ALA A 334 2.02 4.73 24.91
CA ALA A 334 2.70 4.99 23.63
C ALA A 334 1.73 5.20 22.44
N THR A 335 0.42 5.08 22.66
CA THR A 335 -0.59 5.23 21.59
C THR A 335 -0.75 6.68 21.16
N LYS A 336 -1.17 6.88 19.91
CA LYS A 336 -1.32 8.22 19.33
C LYS A 336 -2.76 8.60 19.02
N THR A 337 -3.62 7.63 18.79
CA THR A 337 -5.01 7.82 18.35
C THR A 337 -6.02 7.05 19.22
N LEU A 338 -5.58 6.11 20.05
CA LEU A 338 -6.46 5.33 20.92
C LEU A 338 -7.17 6.22 21.94
N GLU A 339 -8.46 6.44 21.74
CA GLU A 339 -9.35 7.16 22.66
C GLU A 339 -9.97 6.23 23.71
N GLY A 340 -10.53 6.83 24.76
CA GLY A 340 -11.21 6.11 25.84
C GLY A 340 -10.29 5.82 27.04
N LYS A 341 -10.90 5.69 28.22
CA LYS A 341 -10.21 5.43 29.50
C LYS A 341 -10.52 4.04 30.06
N SER A 342 -11.11 3.15 29.27
CA SER A 342 -11.62 1.85 29.75
C SER A 342 -10.55 1.02 30.45
N LEU A 343 -9.30 1.09 29.98
CA LEU A 343 -8.16 0.43 30.63
C LEU A 343 -7.77 1.09 31.96
N LEU A 344 -7.79 2.42 32.03
CA LEU A 344 -7.43 3.20 33.23
C LEU A 344 -8.51 3.15 34.32
N ASN A 345 -9.78 3.13 33.91
CA ASN A 345 -10.93 3.13 34.81
C ASN A 345 -11.20 1.75 35.41
N HIS A 346 -10.54 0.70 34.89
CA HIS A 346 -10.78 -0.65 35.35
C HIS A 346 -10.21 -0.85 36.77
N PRO A 347 -10.99 -1.32 37.77
CA PRO A 347 -10.61 -1.29 39.18
C PRO A 347 -9.38 -2.12 39.54
N ARG A 348 -9.04 -3.12 38.72
CA ARG A 348 -7.87 -3.98 38.92
C ARG A 348 -6.60 -3.51 38.20
N VAL A 349 -6.62 -2.41 37.46
CA VAL A 349 -5.45 -1.97 36.71
C VAL A 349 -4.32 -1.51 37.66
N ASP A 350 -3.13 -2.05 37.49
CA ASP A 350 -1.93 -1.56 38.18
C ASP A 350 -1.29 -0.43 37.35
N VAL A 351 -1.62 0.81 37.73
CA VAL A 351 -1.13 2.03 37.07
C VAL A 351 0.39 2.19 37.19
N ASN A 352 0.98 1.64 38.26
CA ASN A 352 2.39 1.84 38.62
C ASN A 352 3.25 0.59 38.38
N SER A 353 2.74 -0.40 37.63
CA SER A 353 3.53 -1.56 37.24
C SER A 353 4.81 -1.13 36.53
N ILE A 354 5.92 -1.81 36.82
CA ILE A 354 7.22 -1.59 36.17
C ILE A 354 7.51 -2.65 35.10
N ASP A 355 8.06 -2.24 33.97
CA ASP A 355 8.59 -3.14 32.95
C ASP A 355 10.03 -3.61 33.25
N ARG A 356 10.66 -4.37 32.33
CA ARG A 356 12.06 -4.83 32.52
C ARG A 356 13.09 -3.71 32.48
N LEU A 357 12.73 -2.52 32.00
CA LEU A 357 13.55 -1.32 32.03
C LEU A 357 13.30 -0.50 33.30
N ASN A 358 12.57 -1.05 34.27
CA ASN A 358 12.12 -0.36 35.49
C ASN A 358 11.36 0.94 35.21
N SER A 359 10.67 1.01 34.07
CA SER A 359 9.88 2.18 33.68
C SER A 359 8.41 1.91 33.97
N THR A 360 7.70 2.90 34.51
CA THR A 360 6.23 2.88 34.62
C THR A 360 5.59 3.30 33.28
N PRO A 361 4.28 3.10 33.07
CA PRO A 361 3.58 3.66 31.91
C PRO A 361 3.79 5.17 31.76
N LEU A 362 3.79 5.90 32.88
CA LEU A 362 4.03 7.34 32.90
C LEU A 362 5.46 7.71 32.47
N ASP A 363 6.48 6.96 32.94
CA ASP A 363 7.87 7.18 32.53
C ASP A 363 8.06 7.08 31.02
N ARG A 364 7.30 6.20 30.35
CA ARG A 364 7.38 5.99 28.91
C ARG A 364 6.96 7.23 28.10
N ILE A 365 6.02 8.01 28.63
CA ILE A 365 5.60 9.28 28.06
C ILE A 365 6.65 10.35 28.36
N LEU A 366 7.16 10.39 29.59
CA LEU A 366 8.16 11.39 30.00
C LEU A 366 9.50 11.24 29.28
N GLN A 367 9.82 10.05 28.78
CA GLN A 367 11.01 9.77 27.98
C GLN A 367 10.85 10.13 26.48
N ALA A 368 9.65 10.49 26.01
CA ALA A 368 9.44 10.83 24.61
C ALA A 368 9.91 12.27 24.31
N ASP A 369 10.71 12.44 23.25
CA ASP A 369 11.23 13.76 22.83
C ASP A 369 10.12 14.68 22.31
N GLU A 370 9.14 14.12 21.58
CA GLU A 370 7.97 14.81 21.08
C GLU A 370 6.70 14.09 21.54
N LEU A 371 5.81 14.84 22.20
CA LEU A 371 4.52 14.34 22.67
C LEU A 371 3.43 14.68 21.65
N SER A 372 2.66 13.68 21.23
CA SER A 372 1.39 13.94 20.55
C SER A 372 0.38 14.57 21.51
N GLU A 373 -0.63 15.27 20.97
CA GLU A 373 -1.75 15.80 21.77
C GLU A 373 -2.40 14.70 22.62
N ARG A 374 -2.60 13.52 22.03
CA ARG A 374 -3.15 12.37 22.75
C ARG A 374 -2.22 11.88 23.87
N GLN A 375 -0.92 11.81 23.65
CA GLN A 375 0.03 11.41 24.70
C GLN A 375 0.08 12.42 25.85
N SER A 376 -0.08 13.72 25.55
CA SER A 376 -0.24 14.76 26.58
C SER A 376 -1.50 14.53 27.41
N LEU A 377 -2.62 14.17 26.78
CA LEU A 377 -3.85 13.82 27.50
C LEU A 377 -3.68 12.55 28.33
N ILE A 378 -3.08 11.50 27.77
CA ILE A 378 -2.85 10.22 28.47
C ILE A 378 -1.95 10.44 29.69
N ARG A 379 -0.95 11.33 29.61
CA ARG A 379 -0.12 11.72 30.76
C ARG A 379 -0.99 12.25 31.90
N ASP A 380 -1.87 13.19 31.58
CA ASP A 380 -2.70 13.87 32.56
C ASP A 380 -3.73 12.88 33.14
N GLU A 381 -4.28 11.98 32.31
CA GLU A 381 -5.15 10.87 32.73
C GLU A 381 -4.43 9.90 33.69
N LEU A 382 -3.21 9.47 33.36
CA LEU A 382 -2.39 8.60 34.20
C LEU A 382 -2.11 9.24 35.56
N GLN A 383 -1.79 10.54 35.59
CA GLN A 383 -1.57 11.27 36.83
C GLN A 383 -2.85 11.38 37.68
N GLN A 384 -4.01 11.62 37.04
CA GLN A 384 -5.30 11.67 37.73
C GLN A 384 -5.65 10.37 38.45
N VAL A 385 -5.31 9.21 37.86
CA VAL A 385 -5.56 7.89 38.47
C VAL A 385 -4.43 7.42 39.40
N GLY A 386 -3.51 8.32 39.80
CA GLY A 386 -2.45 8.02 40.77
C GLY A 386 -1.19 7.40 40.16
N GLY A 387 -0.98 7.55 38.85
CA GLY A 387 0.25 7.16 38.16
C GLY A 387 1.43 8.03 38.59
N THR A 388 2.53 7.39 38.96
CA THR A 388 3.75 8.04 39.45
C THR A 388 4.98 7.63 38.61
N PRO A 389 5.96 8.52 38.45
CA PRO A 389 7.23 8.16 37.85
C PRO A 389 7.98 7.12 38.71
N GLY A 390 8.68 6.18 38.08
CA GLY A 390 9.46 5.17 38.81
C GLY A 390 10.58 5.81 39.62
N TYR A 391 10.69 5.47 40.91
CA TYR A 391 11.63 6.06 41.89
C TYR A 391 13.11 6.05 41.44
N ARG A 392 13.52 5.13 40.54
CA ARG A 392 14.91 5.02 40.04
C ARG A 392 15.19 5.83 38.77
N ASN A 393 14.16 6.29 38.05
CA ASN A 393 14.30 7.09 36.83
C ASN A 393 14.31 8.61 37.09
N VAL A 394 13.95 9.06 38.29
CA VAL A 394 13.93 10.49 38.66
C VAL A 394 15.31 11.14 38.44
N ALA A 395 16.41 10.43 38.73
CA ALA A 395 17.76 10.94 38.50
C ALA A 395 18.08 11.12 37.00
N THR A 396 17.66 10.17 36.17
CA THR A 396 17.89 10.17 34.71
C THR A 396 16.98 11.17 33.98
N LEU A 397 15.70 11.26 34.37
CA LEU A 397 14.74 12.27 33.88
C LEU A 397 15.19 13.68 34.23
N LYS A 398 15.70 13.92 35.45
CA LYS A 398 16.22 15.24 35.87
C LYS A 398 17.41 15.67 35.02
N LYS A 399 18.24 14.72 34.56
CA LYS A 399 19.38 14.95 33.65
C LYS A 399 18.92 15.30 32.22
N ASN A 400 17.89 14.62 31.70
CA ASN A 400 17.36 14.86 30.35
C ASN A 400 16.49 16.15 30.27
N LEU A 401 15.73 16.46 31.32
CA LEU A 401 14.99 17.73 31.44
C LEU A 401 15.94 18.95 31.49
N GLN A 402 17.14 18.78 32.06
CA GLN A 402 18.17 19.81 32.09
C GLN A 402 18.83 20.02 30.72
N SER A 403 19.04 18.97 29.91
CA SER A 403 19.61 19.11 28.56
C SER A 403 18.62 19.71 27.55
N SER A 404 17.33 19.36 27.64
CA SER A 404 16.26 19.87 26.76
C SER A 404 16.01 21.38 26.97
N LYS A 405 15.97 21.85 28.23
CA LYS A 405 15.79 23.28 28.54
C LYS A 405 16.91 24.19 28.03
N THR A 406 18.11 23.67 27.74
CA THR A 406 19.25 24.48 27.29
C THR A 406 19.30 24.74 25.78
N HIS A 407 18.60 23.96 24.95
CA HIS A 407 18.69 24.04 23.48
C HIS A 407 17.54 24.84 22.81
N GLU A 408 16.31 24.74 23.32
CA GLU A 408 15.12 25.43 22.81
C GLU A 408 15.14 26.98 22.94
N PRO A 409 15.45 27.60 24.11
CA PRO A 409 15.34 29.06 24.26
C PRO A 409 16.35 29.83 23.40
N LYS A 410 17.51 29.21 23.10
CA LYS A 410 18.55 29.82 22.24
C LYS A 410 18.16 29.82 20.76
N LYS A 411 17.41 28.82 20.28
CA LYS A 411 16.97 28.75 18.87
C LYS A 411 15.87 29.78 18.59
N LEU A 412 14.92 29.92 19.51
CA LEU A 412 13.85 30.91 19.42
C LEU A 412 14.41 32.34 19.44
N GLN A 413 15.33 32.66 20.34
CA GLN A 413 15.98 33.98 20.39
C GLN A 413 16.75 34.32 19.11
N ARG A 414 17.45 33.34 18.50
CA ARG A 414 18.15 33.53 17.23
C ARG A 414 17.20 33.81 16.07
N LEU A 415 16.10 33.06 15.96
CA LEU A 415 15.08 33.28 14.92
C LEU A 415 14.43 34.66 15.06
N ALA A 416 14.10 35.02 16.29
CA ALA A 416 13.46 36.30 16.60
C ALA A 416 14.39 37.50 16.35
N GLY A 417 15.71 37.34 16.60
CA GLY A 417 16.74 38.31 16.21
C GLY A 417 16.88 38.48 14.69
N ASN A 418 16.81 37.40 13.92
CA ASN A 418 16.88 37.48 12.46
C ASN A 418 15.67 38.22 11.86
N TYR A 419 14.47 37.98 12.39
CA TYR A 419 13.25 38.66 11.94
C TYR A 419 13.25 40.16 12.25
N LEU A 420 13.81 40.56 13.40
CA LEU A 420 13.98 41.97 13.76
C LEU A 420 14.84 42.71 12.73
N ILE A 421 15.97 42.11 12.32
CA ILE A 421 16.87 42.71 11.31
C ILE A 421 16.12 42.94 9.99
N VAL A 422 15.38 41.93 9.52
CA VAL A 422 14.60 42.02 8.26
C VAL A 422 13.53 43.09 8.34
N ALA A 423 12.76 43.14 9.43
CA ALA A 423 11.72 44.16 9.62
C ALA A 423 12.34 45.58 9.64
N THR A 424 13.38 45.80 10.44
CA THR A 424 14.05 47.11 10.50
C THR A 424 14.57 47.55 9.13
N LEU A 425 15.18 46.65 8.34
CA LEU A 425 15.62 46.96 6.98
C LEU A 425 14.45 47.40 6.08
N ILE A 426 13.34 46.64 6.08
CA ILE A 426 12.15 46.99 5.29
C ILE A 426 11.62 48.36 5.69
N ALA A 427 11.47 48.62 7.00
CA ALA A 427 10.97 49.90 7.51
C ALA A 427 11.88 51.07 7.09
N THR A 428 13.20 50.88 7.13
CA THR A 428 14.15 51.94 6.71
C THR A 428 14.08 52.24 5.22
N VAL A 429 13.97 51.22 4.37
CA VAL A 429 13.90 51.39 2.91
C VAL A 429 12.59 52.05 2.50
N THR A 430 11.46 51.61 3.07
CA THR A 430 10.14 52.20 2.78
C THR A 430 10.04 53.63 3.32
N PHE A 431 10.56 53.86 4.53
CA PHE A 431 10.62 55.22 5.10
C PHE A 431 11.41 56.19 4.20
N ALA A 432 12.57 55.76 3.70
CA ALA A 432 13.35 56.58 2.76
C ALA A 432 12.59 56.82 1.45
N ALA A 433 11.95 55.78 0.90
CA ALA A 433 11.18 55.87 -0.33
C ALA A 433 10.01 56.87 -0.25
N GLY A 434 9.38 57.02 0.94
CA GLY A 434 8.33 58.00 1.19
C GLY A 434 8.79 59.47 1.05
N PHE A 435 10.06 59.77 1.31
CA PHE A 435 10.63 61.13 1.16
C PHE A 435 11.37 61.35 -0.17
N THR A 436 11.79 60.27 -0.82
CA THR A 436 12.39 60.31 -2.16
C THR A 436 11.37 59.92 -3.22
N VAL A 437 10.26 60.66 -3.29
CA VAL A 437 9.13 60.28 -4.15
C VAL A 437 9.52 60.23 -5.63
N PRO A 438 9.11 59.19 -6.37
CA PRO A 438 9.38 59.08 -7.80
C PRO A 438 8.78 60.27 -8.56
N GLY A 439 9.59 60.94 -9.39
CA GLY A 439 9.17 62.12 -10.17
C GLY A 439 9.34 63.47 -9.46
N GLY A 440 9.79 63.49 -8.20
CA GLY A 440 10.16 64.72 -7.48
C GLY A 440 8.99 65.63 -7.08
N TYR A 441 9.32 66.84 -6.65
CA TYR A 441 8.38 67.84 -6.12
C TYR A 441 8.33 69.09 -7.01
N TYR A 442 7.17 69.76 -7.04
CA TYR A 442 7.08 71.08 -7.66
C TYR A 442 7.93 72.11 -6.89
N SER A 443 8.94 72.68 -7.56
CA SER A 443 9.95 73.57 -6.95
C SER A 443 9.67 75.07 -7.16
N SER A 444 8.71 75.44 -8.01
CA SER A 444 8.43 76.84 -8.37
C SER A 444 7.24 77.41 -7.58
N GLY A 445 7.39 78.61 -7.03
CA GLY A 445 6.51 79.25 -6.03
C GLY A 445 5.07 79.54 -6.46
N GLY A 446 4.24 78.50 -6.49
CA GLY A 446 2.78 78.58 -6.61
C GLY A 446 2.09 77.69 -5.56
N LEU A 447 0.75 77.65 -5.57
CA LEU A 447 -0.08 76.92 -4.57
C LEU A 447 0.26 75.42 -4.42
N ASN A 448 0.94 74.83 -5.41
CA ASN A 448 1.29 73.41 -5.47
C ASN A 448 2.75 73.12 -5.10
N GLN A 449 3.50 74.11 -4.59
CA GLN A 449 4.89 73.94 -4.16
C GLN A 449 4.99 72.87 -3.06
N GLY A 450 5.91 71.91 -3.23
CA GLY A 450 6.09 70.79 -2.30
C GLY A 450 5.14 69.59 -2.51
N LEU A 451 4.21 69.64 -3.46
CA LEU A 451 3.43 68.45 -3.85
C LEU A 451 4.21 67.56 -4.83
N ALA A 452 3.99 66.24 -4.76
CA ALA A 452 4.60 65.27 -5.67
C ALA A 452 4.05 65.44 -7.10
N VAL A 453 4.95 65.53 -8.09
CA VAL A 453 4.60 65.81 -9.50
C VAL A 453 3.68 64.74 -10.09
N LEU A 454 3.79 63.49 -9.63
CA LEU A 454 3.01 62.35 -10.11
C LEU A 454 1.75 62.07 -9.27
N GLY A 455 1.39 62.95 -8.33
CA GLY A 455 0.34 62.72 -7.32
C GLY A 455 -1.04 62.32 -7.85
N LYS A 456 -1.39 62.68 -9.10
CA LYS A 456 -2.68 62.33 -9.73
C LYS A 456 -2.65 61.01 -10.52
N LYS A 457 -1.48 60.38 -10.70
CA LYS A 457 -1.37 59.13 -11.45
C LYS A 457 -1.73 57.95 -10.54
N ALA A 458 -2.59 57.05 -11.04
CA ALA A 458 -3.02 55.85 -10.31
C ALA A 458 -1.83 55.01 -9.80
N ALA A 459 -0.79 54.81 -10.62
CA ALA A 459 0.40 54.06 -10.22
C ALA A 459 1.16 54.71 -9.03
N PHE A 460 1.18 56.03 -8.95
CA PHE A 460 1.81 56.75 -7.84
C PHE A 460 0.98 56.64 -6.55
N ILE A 461 -0.35 56.68 -6.66
CA ILE A 461 -1.24 56.48 -5.51
C ILE A 461 -1.07 55.05 -4.96
N THR A 462 -1.00 54.04 -5.82
CA THR A 462 -0.73 52.65 -5.42
C THR A 462 0.63 52.48 -4.75
N PHE A 463 1.66 53.21 -5.23
CA PHE A 463 2.98 53.25 -4.58
C PHE A 463 2.89 53.74 -3.14
N VAL A 464 2.29 54.91 -2.91
CA VAL A 464 2.19 55.52 -1.57
C VAL A 464 1.42 54.64 -0.59
N ILE A 465 0.31 54.03 -1.03
CA ILE A 465 -0.49 53.12 -0.18
C ILE A 465 0.31 51.87 0.16
N SER A 466 0.97 51.26 -0.82
CA SER A 466 1.73 50.03 -0.61
C SER A 466 2.96 50.25 0.26
N ASP A 467 3.65 51.38 0.10
CA ASP A 467 4.79 51.79 0.92
C ASP A 467 4.36 52.04 2.38
N SER A 468 3.22 52.70 2.57
CA SER A 468 2.61 52.91 3.90
C SER A 468 2.20 51.60 4.57
N LEU A 469 1.67 50.63 3.82
CA LEU A 469 1.36 49.30 4.36
C LEU A 469 2.64 48.55 4.78
N ALA A 470 3.69 48.63 3.96
CA ALA A 470 4.96 47.96 4.24
C ALA A 470 5.60 48.45 5.55
N ILE A 471 5.62 49.77 5.79
CA ILE A 471 6.14 50.33 7.03
C ILE A 471 5.26 49.98 8.25
N MET A 472 3.92 50.02 8.12
CA MET A 472 3.01 49.69 9.22
C MET A 472 3.16 48.23 9.69
N PHE A 473 3.17 47.28 8.76
CA PHE A 473 3.32 45.86 9.10
C PHE A 473 4.73 45.53 9.60
N SER A 474 5.75 46.22 9.10
CA SER A 474 7.13 46.07 9.59
C SER A 474 7.30 46.56 11.03
N ILE A 475 6.83 47.77 11.34
CA ILE A 475 6.87 48.31 12.71
C ILE A 475 6.01 47.45 13.65
N GLY A 476 4.86 46.97 13.19
CA GLY A 476 4.01 46.03 13.94
C GLY A 476 4.73 44.73 14.30
N ALA A 477 5.56 44.19 13.40
CA ALA A 477 6.41 43.03 13.68
C ALA A 477 7.46 43.33 14.76
N VAL A 478 8.11 44.50 14.70
CA VAL A 478 9.10 44.94 15.71
C VAL A 478 8.46 45.08 17.10
N VAL A 479 7.27 45.69 17.19
CA VAL A 479 6.57 45.88 18.48
C VAL A 479 6.19 44.54 19.12
N ARG A 480 5.69 43.58 18.33
CA ARG A 480 5.35 42.24 18.83
C ARG A 480 6.61 41.46 19.27
N GLN A 481 7.71 41.63 18.54
CA GLN A 481 8.99 41.04 18.89
C GLN A 481 9.52 41.53 20.26
N LEU A 482 9.29 42.80 20.61
CA LEU A 482 9.62 43.32 21.94
C LEU A 482 8.76 42.68 23.06
N LYS A 483 7.49 42.36 22.78
CA LYS A 483 6.59 41.66 23.72
C LYS A 483 7.03 40.21 23.99
N ILE A 484 7.60 39.52 22.99
CA ILE A 484 8.17 38.16 23.18
C ILE A 484 9.30 38.17 24.19
N LEU A 485 10.16 39.21 24.17
CA LEU A 485 11.30 39.32 25.10
C LEU A 485 10.87 39.53 26.55
N GLN A 486 9.70 40.11 26.78
CA GLN A 486 9.17 40.41 28.12
C GLN A 486 8.33 39.27 28.71
N THR A 487 7.85 38.33 27.90
CA THR A 487 6.87 37.33 28.32
C THR A 487 7.52 36.00 28.69
N LYS A 488 7.14 35.42 29.84
CA LYS A 488 7.65 34.10 30.29
C LYS A 488 6.85 32.89 29.81
N ASN A 489 5.68 33.09 29.19
CA ASN A 489 4.78 32.02 28.74
C ASN A 489 5.15 31.51 27.35
N ASP A 490 5.60 30.26 27.24
CA ASP A 490 6.11 29.70 25.98
C ASP A 490 5.01 29.44 24.94
N ARG A 491 3.77 29.11 25.33
CA ARG A 491 2.64 29.00 24.39
C ARG A 491 2.32 30.35 23.74
N TYR A 492 2.41 31.42 24.52
CA TYR A 492 2.20 32.78 24.02
C TYR A 492 3.32 33.21 23.06
N LYS A 493 4.58 32.86 23.35
CA LYS A 493 5.72 33.14 22.45
C LYS A 493 5.56 32.50 21.07
N TRP A 494 5.11 31.25 21.01
CA TRP A 494 4.90 30.54 19.74
C TRP A 494 3.78 31.16 18.90
N SER A 495 2.68 31.58 19.53
CA SER A 495 1.59 32.29 18.84
C SER A 495 2.06 33.64 18.27
N GLU A 496 2.76 34.44 19.07
CA GLU A 496 3.28 35.74 18.61
C GLU A 496 4.36 35.59 17.54
N LEU A 497 5.16 34.51 17.56
CA LEU A 497 6.16 34.25 16.50
C LEU A 497 5.49 33.99 15.14
N GLN A 498 4.38 33.26 15.11
CA GLN A 498 3.60 33.03 13.88
C GLN A 498 2.98 34.33 13.34
N ASP A 499 2.52 35.20 14.22
CA ASP A 499 2.01 36.54 13.85
C ASP A 499 3.13 37.43 13.28
N ILE A 500 4.33 37.41 13.88
CA ILE A 500 5.51 38.14 13.38
C ILE A 500 5.89 37.68 11.98
N GLN A 501 5.93 36.36 11.74
CA GLN A 501 6.22 35.81 10.41
C GLN A 501 5.19 36.28 9.37
N THR A 502 3.91 36.34 9.75
CA THR A 502 2.84 36.80 8.87
C THR A 502 2.96 38.29 8.55
N ASN A 503 3.23 39.12 9.56
CA ASN A 503 3.42 40.57 9.36
C ASN A 503 4.63 40.90 8.48
N ILE A 504 5.76 40.23 8.68
CA ILE A 504 6.95 40.43 7.84
C ILE A 504 6.68 40.01 6.40
N PHE A 505 5.96 38.91 6.18
CA PHE A 505 5.61 38.47 4.84
C PHE A 505 4.73 39.49 4.11
N VAL A 506 3.70 40.02 4.78
CA VAL A 506 2.86 41.10 4.22
C VAL A 506 3.70 42.34 3.93
N ALA A 507 4.60 42.73 4.83
CA ALA A 507 5.48 43.89 4.64
C ALA A 507 6.40 43.75 3.42
N VAL A 508 6.99 42.55 3.20
CA VAL A 508 7.83 42.27 2.03
C VAL A 508 7.03 42.41 0.73
N ILE A 509 5.83 41.82 0.65
CA ILE A 509 5.00 41.91 -0.55
C ILE A 509 4.59 43.37 -0.81
N SER A 510 4.12 44.08 0.21
CA SER A 510 3.74 45.49 0.09
C SER A 510 4.92 46.37 -0.37
N MET A 511 6.13 46.14 0.15
CA MET A 511 7.35 46.83 -0.28
C MET A 511 7.68 46.55 -1.75
N MET A 512 7.53 45.31 -2.20
CA MET A 512 7.74 44.97 -3.61
C MET A 512 6.75 45.67 -4.53
N ILE A 513 5.45 45.66 -4.18
CA ILE A 513 4.40 46.36 -4.94
C ILE A 513 4.71 47.86 -5.00
N ALA A 514 5.14 48.45 -3.89
CA ALA A 514 5.57 49.85 -3.85
C ALA A 514 6.72 50.08 -4.84
N PHE A 515 7.80 49.31 -4.77
CA PHE A 515 8.94 49.47 -5.67
C PHE A 515 8.56 49.40 -7.16
N ILE A 516 7.72 48.43 -7.54
CA ILE A 516 7.28 48.24 -8.93
C ILE A 516 6.41 49.41 -9.40
N THR A 517 5.42 49.80 -8.60
CA THR A 517 4.49 50.88 -8.95
C THR A 517 5.18 52.25 -8.96
N GLY A 518 6.16 52.46 -8.08
CA GLY A 518 7.04 53.61 -8.06
C GLY A 518 7.86 53.73 -9.35
N LEU A 519 8.54 52.65 -9.77
CA LEU A 519 9.27 52.62 -11.04
C LEU A 519 8.33 52.79 -12.25
N TYR A 520 7.20 52.11 -12.27
CA TYR A 520 6.20 52.21 -13.34
C TYR A 520 5.72 53.66 -13.56
N SER A 521 5.63 54.44 -12.48
CA SER A 521 5.20 55.84 -12.54
C SER A 521 6.18 56.78 -13.26
N VAL A 522 7.47 56.43 -13.26
CA VAL A 522 8.57 57.22 -13.86
C VAL A 522 8.94 56.74 -15.27
N LEU A 523 8.79 55.44 -15.56
CA LEU A 523 9.11 54.88 -16.86
C LEU A 523 8.19 55.44 -17.97
N GLN A 524 8.77 55.77 -19.12
CA GLN A 524 8.02 56.32 -20.27
C GLN A 524 7.77 55.27 -21.38
N VAL A 525 8.63 54.26 -21.51
CA VAL A 525 8.62 53.28 -22.61
C VAL A 525 7.79 52.04 -22.26
N LEU A 526 6.81 51.70 -23.10
CA LEU A 526 5.83 50.63 -22.83
C LEU A 526 6.46 49.21 -22.73
N PRO A 527 7.40 48.79 -23.59
CA PRO A 527 8.05 47.48 -23.45
C PRO A 527 8.75 47.29 -22.10
N LEU A 528 9.39 48.33 -21.58
CA LEU A 528 10.13 48.27 -20.32
C LEU A 528 9.18 48.13 -19.11
N LYS A 529 7.98 48.70 -19.20
CA LYS A 529 6.91 48.52 -18.22
C LYS A 529 6.37 47.09 -18.19
N ILE A 530 6.17 46.50 -19.37
CA ILE A 530 5.69 45.12 -19.50
C ILE A 530 6.71 44.14 -18.89
N VAL A 531 7.99 44.30 -19.23
CA VAL A 531 9.07 43.47 -18.66
C VAL A 531 9.13 43.59 -17.13
N LEU A 532 9.03 44.82 -16.59
CA LEU A 532 9.03 45.05 -15.15
C LEU A 532 7.85 44.34 -14.45
N CYS A 533 6.64 44.42 -15.01
CA CYS A 533 5.46 43.75 -14.46
C CYS A 533 5.55 42.21 -14.51
N VAL A 534 6.14 41.65 -15.57
CA VAL A 534 6.30 40.19 -15.70
C VAL A 534 7.33 39.65 -14.72
N LEU A 535 8.49 40.30 -14.58
CA LEU A 535 9.52 39.91 -13.60
C LEU A 535 9.00 40.00 -12.17
N ALA A 536 8.23 41.04 -11.88
CA ALA A 536 7.56 41.23 -10.61
C ALA A 536 6.54 40.13 -10.28
N ALA A 537 5.66 39.79 -11.24
CA ALA A 537 4.65 38.76 -11.05
C ALA A 537 5.29 37.40 -10.77
N PHE A 538 6.38 37.06 -11.48
CA PHE A 538 7.14 35.83 -11.25
C PHE A 538 7.70 35.77 -9.83
N PHE A 539 8.35 36.85 -9.36
CA PHE A 539 8.94 36.88 -8.02
C PHE A 539 7.89 36.82 -6.91
N CYS A 540 6.75 37.52 -7.06
CA CYS A 540 5.64 37.47 -6.11
C CYS A 540 5.00 36.07 -5.99
N ILE A 541 4.91 35.34 -7.10
CA ILE A 541 4.43 33.95 -7.10
C ILE A 541 5.44 33.05 -6.36
N GLN A 542 6.73 33.19 -6.66
CA GLN A 542 7.78 32.39 -6.03
C GLN A 542 7.82 32.59 -4.50
N THR A 543 7.76 33.84 -4.02
CA THR A 543 7.76 34.13 -2.57
C THR A 543 6.50 33.62 -1.87
N SER A 544 5.34 33.68 -2.54
CA SER A 544 4.08 33.15 -2.01
C SER A 544 4.08 31.62 -1.89
N VAL A 545 4.68 30.90 -2.85
CA VAL A 545 4.83 29.44 -2.80
C VAL A 545 5.77 29.01 -1.66
N VAL A 546 6.89 29.71 -1.49
CA VAL A 546 7.82 29.44 -0.38
C VAL A 546 7.11 29.63 0.97
N PHE A 547 6.32 30.70 1.12
CA PHE A 547 5.55 30.93 2.36
C PHE A 547 4.50 29.86 2.64
N LEU A 548 3.76 29.41 1.62
CA LEU A 548 2.76 28.34 1.77
C LEU A 548 3.38 26.97 2.07
N SER A 549 4.58 26.69 1.54
CA SER A 549 5.30 25.44 1.83
C SER A 549 5.89 25.39 3.24
N LEU A 550 6.14 26.54 3.86
CA LEU A 550 6.60 26.65 5.26
C LEU A 550 5.47 26.52 6.30
N ARG A 551 4.18 26.57 5.91
CA ARG A 551 3.05 26.36 6.84
C ARG A 551 2.70 24.86 6.97
N PRO A 552 2.68 24.29 8.19
CA PRO A 552 2.37 22.88 8.43
C PRO A 552 0.86 22.57 8.47
N ASN A 553 0.05 23.19 7.58
CA ASN A 553 -1.40 22.98 7.56
C ASN A 553 -1.84 22.07 6.40
N LYS A 554 -2.87 21.24 6.62
CA LYS A 554 -3.43 20.25 5.65
C LYS A 554 -3.74 20.82 4.24
N MET A 555 -4.02 22.11 4.12
CA MET A 555 -4.25 22.82 2.85
C MET A 555 -3.02 22.90 1.93
N SER A 556 -1.79 22.82 2.47
CA SER A 556 -0.56 22.91 1.65
C SER A 556 -0.34 21.67 0.78
N ARG A 557 -0.83 20.50 1.21
CA ARG A 557 -0.73 19.24 0.44
C ARG A 557 -1.61 19.24 -0.81
N THR A 558 -2.80 19.83 -0.73
CA THR A 558 -3.73 19.93 -1.87
C THR A 558 -3.20 20.90 -2.93
N TYR A 559 -2.69 22.06 -2.52
CA TYR A 559 -2.08 23.05 -3.42
C TYR A 559 -0.76 22.56 -4.07
N MET A 560 0.11 21.89 -3.30
CA MET A 560 1.35 21.28 -3.85
C MET A 560 1.05 20.18 -4.88
N SER A 561 -0.08 19.48 -4.79
CA SER A 561 -0.48 18.46 -5.78
C SER A 561 -0.94 19.07 -7.11
N ILE A 562 -1.67 20.19 -7.07
CA ILE A 562 -2.16 20.90 -8.26
C ILE A 562 -1.00 21.56 -9.01
N PHE A 563 0.01 22.06 -8.29
CA PHE A 563 1.16 22.73 -8.89
C PHE A 563 2.24 21.79 -9.46
N ARG A 564 2.40 20.59 -8.89
CA ARG A 564 3.29 19.55 -9.43
C ARG A 564 2.84 19.09 -10.83
N ASN A 565 1.52 19.00 -11.04
CA ASN A 565 0.94 18.67 -12.34
C ASN A 565 1.12 19.80 -13.38
N THR A 566 1.20 21.07 -12.96
CA THR A 566 1.48 22.19 -13.88
C THR A 566 2.97 22.29 -14.20
N THR A 567 3.87 22.05 -13.25
CA THR A 567 5.33 22.06 -13.51
C THR A 567 5.78 20.91 -14.41
N ASP A 568 5.15 19.73 -14.34
CA ASP A 568 5.40 18.62 -15.28
C ASP A 568 4.84 18.91 -16.70
N ALA A 569 3.74 19.67 -16.81
CA ALA A 569 3.19 20.13 -18.09
C ALA A 569 4.05 21.21 -18.78
N TYR A 570 4.77 22.04 -18.02
CA TYR A 570 5.69 23.05 -18.56
C TYR A 570 7.08 22.49 -18.90
N CYS A 571 7.57 21.47 -18.18
CA CYS A 571 8.81 20.78 -18.54
C CYS A 571 8.68 19.99 -19.85
N SER A 572 7.51 19.38 -20.11
CA SER A 572 7.23 18.66 -21.36
C SER A 572 7.05 19.58 -22.58
N PHE A 573 6.59 20.81 -22.40
CA PHE A 573 6.48 21.79 -23.48
C PHE A 573 7.83 22.44 -23.86
N SER A 574 8.79 22.54 -22.93
CA SER A 574 10.11 23.14 -23.19
C SER A 574 11.12 22.18 -23.82
N ILE A 575 10.90 20.85 -23.74
CA ILE A 575 11.81 19.83 -24.28
C ILE A 575 11.57 19.54 -25.79
N GLY A 576 10.43 19.96 -26.35
CA GLY A 576 10.15 19.85 -27.80
C GLY A 576 10.69 20.99 -28.67
N ALA A 577 11.06 22.13 -28.06
CA ALA A 577 11.41 23.36 -28.80
C ALA A 577 12.93 23.65 -28.89
N LEU A 578 13.77 22.88 -28.19
CA LEU A 578 15.24 23.04 -28.20
C LEU A 578 15.86 21.65 -28.31
N GLY A 579 16.14 21.22 -29.54
CA GLY A 579 16.78 19.95 -29.85
C GLY A 579 18.21 19.85 -29.31
N ILE A 580 18.36 19.57 -28.01
CA ILE A 580 19.65 19.31 -27.36
C ILE A 580 19.49 18.03 -26.52
N ARG A 581 20.19 16.97 -26.93
CA ARG A 581 20.42 15.77 -26.10
C ARG A 581 21.36 16.13 -24.95
N TYR A 582 21.00 15.75 -23.73
CA TYR A 582 21.97 15.52 -22.66
C TYR A 582 21.63 14.23 -21.91
N GLU A 583 22.64 13.39 -21.76
CA GLU A 583 22.60 12.06 -21.17
C GLU A 583 22.35 12.11 -19.65
N ASN A 584 21.51 11.17 -19.22
CA ASN A 584 21.27 10.64 -17.87
C ASN A 584 22.11 11.22 -16.71
N PHE A 585 21.44 11.95 -15.82
CA PHE A 585 21.90 12.23 -14.46
C PHE A 585 20.80 11.91 -13.42
N THR A 586 20.21 10.72 -13.55
CA THR A 586 19.23 10.14 -12.61
C THR A 586 19.62 8.74 -12.16
N ASP A 587 20.91 8.53 -11.85
CA ASP A 587 21.36 7.37 -11.10
C ASP A 587 22.44 7.79 -10.10
N ARG A 588 22.05 8.34 -8.94
CA ARG A 588 22.86 8.34 -7.70
C ARG A 588 22.19 8.96 -6.47
N ILE A 589 20.96 8.60 -6.13
CA ILE A 589 20.52 8.65 -4.72
C ILE A 589 19.62 7.44 -4.42
N SER A 590 20.22 6.26 -4.35
CA SER A 590 19.74 5.20 -3.47
C SER A 590 20.94 4.50 -2.84
N CYS A 591 20.78 4.10 -1.58
CA CYS A 591 21.74 3.36 -0.75
C CYS A 591 22.95 4.12 -0.17
N ALA A 592 22.76 4.66 1.04
CA ALA A 592 23.82 4.64 2.06
C ALA A 592 23.23 4.69 3.48
N THR A 593 22.83 3.53 4.03
CA THR A 593 23.01 3.18 5.46
C THR A 593 22.63 1.72 5.72
N CYS A 594 23.61 0.81 5.68
CA CYS A 594 23.92 -0.15 6.75
C CYS A 594 24.88 -1.25 6.29
N ALA A 595 25.70 -1.69 7.25
CA ALA A 595 26.72 -2.74 7.21
C ALA A 595 28.01 -2.34 6.46
N GLY A 596 29.20 -2.33 7.05
CA GLY A 596 29.68 -3.07 8.19
C GLY A 596 30.79 -4.01 7.75
N LYS A 597 32.02 -3.72 8.21
CA LYS A 597 33.14 -4.65 8.44
C LYS A 597 33.98 -5.16 7.24
N PHE A 598 35.30 -4.96 7.44
CA PHE A 598 36.46 -5.75 6.98
C PHE A 598 36.80 -5.79 5.48
N SER A 599 37.92 -5.16 5.10
CA SER A 599 39.18 -5.88 4.79
C SER A 599 40.23 -4.93 4.20
N LEU A 600 41.47 -5.10 4.65
CA LEU A 600 42.72 -4.57 4.11
C LEU A 600 42.87 -4.82 2.60
N ARG A 601 43.44 -3.86 1.86
CA ARG A 601 44.74 -4.03 1.17
C ARG A 601 45.23 -2.75 0.47
N SER A 602 46.53 -2.60 0.58
CA SER A 602 47.45 -1.62 -0.01
C SER A 602 47.64 -1.75 -1.53
N ALA A 603 48.00 -0.63 -2.14
CA ALA A 603 48.89 -0.40 -3.30
C ALA A 603 48.27 0.76 -4.13
N GLY A 604 48.96 1.84 -4.49
CA GLY A 604 50.37 1.97 -4.81
C GLY A 604 50.49 2.05 -6.33
N GLN A 605 50.76 3.27 -6.82
CA GLN A 605 50.90 3.75 -8.20
C GLN A 605 49.63 4.15 -8.93
#